data_AF-A0A0U5BST3-F1
#
_entry.id   AF-A0A0U5BST3-F1
#
_cell.length_a   1.000
_cell.length_b   1.000
_cell.length_c   1.000
_cell.angle_alpha   90.00
_cell.angle_beta   90.00
_cell.angle_gamma   90.00
#
_symmetry.space_group_name_H-M   'P 1'
#
loop_
_entity.id
_entity.type
_entity.pdbx_description
1 polymer ?
#
loop_
_entity_poly.entity_id
_entity_poly.type
_entity_poly.pdbx_seq_one_letter_code
_entity_poly.pdbx_strand_id
1 'polypeptide(L)' 'MIEPLLAPLLTGPKRQHFLPRFYLKGFTRDDQLLSVYDRTTGEVRRQSPDNTAVTGHLYTLTDDQGRKRFELEGDASRY' A
#
# COMPACT_ATOMS: atom_id res chain seq x y z
N MET A 1 -17.48 -16.02 -28.02
CA MET A 1 -18.16 -15.33 -26.91
C MET A 1 -17.11 -14.46 -26.23
N ILE A 2 -17.32 -13.15 -26.18
CA ILE A 2 -16.43 -12.24 -25.45
C ILE A 2 -16.93 -12.25 -24.01
N GLU A 3 -16.09 -12.60 -23.04
CA GLU A 3 -16.46 -12.46 -21.63
C GLU A 3 -16.87 -11.00 -21.38
N PRO A 4 -18.00 -10.76 -20.68
CA PRO A 4 -18.37 -9.40 -20.36
C PRO A 4 -17.23 -8.78 -19.53
N LEU A 5 -16.65 -7.70 -20.04
CA LEU A 5 -15.70 -6.87 -19.30
C LEU A 5 -16.29 -6.62 -17.92
N LEU A 6 -15.66 -7.16 -16.88
CA LEU A 6 -16.06 -6.93 -15.50
C LEU A 6 -16.17 -5.42 -15.30
N ALA A 7 -17.27 -4.96 -14.68
CA ALA A 7 -17.43 -3.54 -14.40
C ALA A 7 -16.19 -3.03 -13.63
N PRO A 8 -15.67 -1.83 -13.97
CA PRO A 8 -14.42 -1.35 -13.40
C PRO A 8 -14.53 -1.20 -11.88
N LEU A 9 -13.48 -1.62 -11.16
CA LEU A 9 -13.43 -1.52 -9.71
C LEU A 9 -12.90 -0.13 -9.33
N LEU A 10 -13.82 0.77 -9.01
CA LEU A 10 -13.52 2.19 -8.73
C LEU A 10 -13.26 2.50 -7.24
N THR A 11 -13.37 1.49 -6.38
CA THR A 11 -13.12 1.60 -4.93
C THR A 11 -12.13 0.54 -4.47
N GLY A 12 -11.28 0.90 -3.52
CA GLY A 12 -10.30 -0.02 -2.98
C GLY A 12 -9.36 0.67 -1.99
N PRO A 13 -8.39 -0.09 -1.43
CA PRO A 13 -7.40 0.44 -0.51
C PRO A 13 -6.59 1.59 -1.12
N LYS A 14 -6.40 2.65 -0.34
CA LYS A 14 -5.70 3.86 -0.82
C LYS A 14 -4.23 3.91 -0.40
N ARG A 15 -3.83 3.06 0.55
CA ARG A 15 -2.49 3.01 1.14
C ARG A 15 -2.05 1.55 1.16
N GLN A 16 -0.88 1.29 0.60
CA GLN A 16 -0.30 -0.04 0.52
C GLN A 16 1.12 -0.02 1.08
N HIS A 17 1.48 -1.10 1.76
CA HIS A 17 2.85 -1.36 2.17
C HIS A 17 3.70 -1.78 0.97
N PHE A 18 4.78 -1.05 0.68
CA PHE A 18 5.80 -1.51 -0.26
C PHE A 18 6.86 -2.38 0.42
N LEU A 19 6.89 -2.39 1.76
CA LEU A 19 7.65 -3.33 2.55
C LEU A 19 6.69 -4.07 3.49
N PRO A 20 6.69 -5.42 3.52
CA PRO A 20 5.69 -6.17 4.27
C PRO A 20 5.61 -5.79 5.74
N ARG A 21 4.39 -5.59 6.25
CA ARG A 21 4.16 -5.23 7.66
C ARG A 21 4.76 -6.24 8.65
N PHE A 22 4.73 -7.54 8.32
CA PHE A 22 5.31 -8.57 9.20
C PHE A 22 6.83 -8.41 9.34
N TYR A 23 7.52 -7.99 8.29
CA TYR A 23 8.95 -7.73 8.31
C TYR A 23 9.26 -6.52 9.21
N LEU A 24 8.48 -5.44 9.10
CA LEU A 24 8.61 -4.25 9.93
C LEU A 24 8.45 -4.54 11.43
N LYS A 25 7.56 -5.48 11.79
CA LYS A 25 7.37 -5.92 13.19
C LYS A 25 8.62 -6.54 13.81
N GLY A 26 9.54 -7.07 13.00
CA GLY A 26 10.83 -7.57 13.48
C GLY A 26 11.76 -6.48 14.05
N PHE A 27 11.45 -5.20 13.79
CA PHE A 27 12.26 -4.05 14.21
C PHE A 27 11.60 -3.23 15.34
N THR A 28 10.44 -3.66 15.82
CA THR A 28 9.75 -2.98 16.93
C THR A 28 10.29 -3.42 18.28
N ARG A 29 10.15 -2.57 19.29
CA ARG A 29 10.38 -2.92 20.71
C ARG A 29 9.05 -3.05 21.44
N ASP A 30 9.07 -3.06 22.77
CA ASP A 30 7.88 -3.20 23.63
C ASP A 30 6.79 -2.17 23.31
N ASP A 31 7.19 -0.95 22.89
CA ASP A 31 6.29 0.14 22.49
C ASP A 31 5.61 -0.07 21.11
N GLN A 32 5.90 -1.17 20.42
CA GLN A 32 5.41 -1.49 19.07
C GLN A 32 5.81 -0.45 18.00
N LEU A 33 6.84 0.35 18.26
CA LEU A 33 7.36 1.35 17.32
C LEU A 33 8.73 0.95 16.79
N LEU A 34 9.01 1.35 15.54
CA LEU A 34 10.32 1.27 14.92
C LEU A 34 10.91 2.66 14.68
N SER A 35 12.23 2.74 14.61
CA SER A 35 12.93 3.98 14.27
C SER A 35 13.06 4.07 12.75
N VAL A 36 12.65 5.22 12.20
CA VAL A 36 12.74 5.54 10.77
C VAL A 36 13.71 6.69 10.60
N TYR A 37 14.65 6.53 9.68
CA TYR A 37 15.51 7.60 9.21
C TYR A 37 15.03 8.06 7.83
N ASP A 38 14.62 9.33 7.73
CA ASP A 38 14.24 9.96 6.49
C ASP A 38 15.48 10.56 5.82
N ARG A 39 15.91 9.97 4.71
CA ARG A 39 17.12 10.41 4.00
C ARG A 39 16.95 11.77 3.31
N THR A 40 15.73 12.19 3.04
CA THR A 40 15.46 13.45 2.34
C THR A 40 15.47 14.62 3.31
N THR A 41 14.89 14.44 4.49
CA THR A 41 14.83 15.49 5.53
C THR A 41 15.94 15.40 6.57
N GLY A 42 16.61 14.25 6.67
CA GLY A 42 17.59 13.95 7.73
C GLY A 42 16.96 13.64 9.09
N GLU A 43 15.63 13.54 9.17
CA GLU A 43 14.90 13.32 10.41
C GLU A 43 14.96 11.86 10.89
N VAL A 44 15.07 11.68 12.21
CA VAL A 44 14.84 10.38 12.87
C VAL A 44 13.55 10.47 13.66
N ARG A 45 12.62 9.54 13.40
CA ARG A 45 11.31 9.49 14.07
C ARG A 45 10.93 8.07 14.48
N ARG A 46 10.07 7.97 15.49
CA ARG A 46 9.43 6.71 15.92
C ARG A 46 8.06 6.59 15.26
N GLN A 47 7.76 5.44 14.67
CA GLN A 47 6.48 5.22 13.99
C GLN A 47 6.00 3.77 14.15
N SER A 48 4.69 3.56 13.97
CA SER A 48 4.11 2.23 13.95
C SER A 48 4.33 1.55 12.58
N PRO A 49 4.46 0.21 12.54
CA PRO A 49 4.54 -0.55 11.30
C PRO A 49 3.41 -0.26 10.31
N ASP A 50 2.20 0.08 10.79
CA ASP A 50 1.05 0.40 9.93
C ASP A 50 1.24 1.72 9.15
N ASN A 51 2.11 2.61 9.62
CA ASN A 51 2.36 3.91 9.01
C ASN A 51 3.75 4.03 8.36
N THR A 52 4.59 3.00 8.47
CA THR A 52 5.94 3.01 7.89
C THR A 52 5.99 2.17 6.61
N ALA A 53 6.80 2.63 5.64
CA ALA A 53 6.96 1.98 4.34
C ALA A 53 5.64 1.72 3.59
N VAL A 54 4.73 2.70 3.73
CA VAL A 54 3.46 2.76 3.02
C VAL A 54 3.52 3.86 1.98
N THR A 55 2.91 3.61 0.83
CA THR A 55 2.71 4.61 -0.21
C THR A 55 1.26 4.59 -0.67
N GLY A 56 0.81 5.73 -1.19
CA GLY A 56 -0.54 5.84 -1.72
C GLY A 56 -0.64 5.19 -3.08
N HIS A 57 -1.72 4.46 -3.33
CA HIS A 57 -2.10 4.00 -4.66
C HIS A 57 -1.03 3.17 -5.40
N LEU A 58 -0.25 2.37 -4.68
CA LEU A 58 0.87 1.60 -5.25
C LEU A 58 0.43 0.65 -6.37
N TYR A 59 -0.74 0.04 -6.20
CA TYR A 59 -1.33 -0.94 -7.12
C TYR A 59 -2.59 -0.40 -7.81
N THR A 60 -2.78 0.91 -7.79
CA THR A 60 -3.92 1.56 -8.44
C THR A 60 -3.54 1.96 -9.85
N LEU A 61 -4.34 1.56 -10.83
CA LEU A 61 -4.20 1.99 -12.22
C LEU A 61 -5.02 3.25 -12.48
N THR A 62 -4.63 4.01 -13.49
CA THR A 62 -5.43 5.12 -14.02
C THR A 62 -5.91 4.74 -15.41
N ASP A 63 -7.22 4.84 -15.66
CA ASP A 63 -7.78 4.60 -16.99
C ASP A 63 -7.71 5.83 -17.92
N ASP A 64 -8.17 5.66 -19.15
CA ASP A 64 -8.26 6.69 -20.19
C ASP A 64 -9.19 7.85 -19.82
N GLN A 65 -10.10 7.65 -18.86
CA GLN A 65 -10.98 8.66 -18.29
C GLN A 65 -10.39 9.33 -17.04
N GLY A 66 -9.16 8.99 -16.66
CA GLY A 66 -8.47 9.52 -15.48
C GLY A 66 -8.97 8.95 -14.15
N ARG A 67 -9.78 7.89 -14.16
CA ARG A 67 -10.33 7.27 -12.96
C ARG A 67 -9.36 6.27 -12.37
N LYS A 68 -9.38 6.17 -11.03
CA LYS A 68 -8.61 5.18 -10.28
C LYS A 68 -9.29 3.81 -10.35
N ARG A 69 -8.48 2.81 -10.69
CA ARG A 69 -8.88 1.42 -10.94
C ARG A 69 -8.11 0.49 -10.00
N PHE A 70 -8.84 -0.34 -9.26
CA PHE A 70 -8.31 -1.14 -8.14
C PHE A 70 -8.29 -2.66 -8.43
N GLU A 71 -8.47 -3.08 -9.69
CA GLU A 71 -8.59 -4.51 -10.02
C GLU A 71 -7.30 -5.28 -9.69
N LEU A 72 -6.12 -4.68 -9.87
CA LEU A 72 -4.84 -5.34 -9.56
C LEU A 72 -4.76 -5.81 -8.10
N GLU A 73 -5.24 -4.99 -7.17
CA GLU A 73 -5.28 -5.32 -5.74
C GLU A 73 -6.38 -6.33 -5.41
N GLY A 74 -7.53 -6.20 -6.08
CA GLY A 74 -8.64 -7.16 -5.97
C GLY A 74 -8.26 -8.56 -6.44
N ASP A 75 -7.55 -8.67 -7.57
CA ASP A 75 -7.11 -9.93 -8.16
C ASP A 75 -6.00 -10.58 -7.33
N ALA A 76 -5.02 -9.79 -6.85
CA ALA A 76 -3.94 -10.30 -6.01
C ALA A 76 -4.41 -10.78 -4.63
N SER A 77 -5.56 -10.31 -4.15
CA SER A 77 -6.13 -10.72 -2.85
C SER A 77 -7.00 -11.99 -2.94
N ARG A 78 -7.27 -12.51 -4.14
CA ARG A 78 -8.12 -13.69 -4.37
C ARG A 78 -7.36 -15.02 -4.37
N TYR A 79 -6.03 -14.99 -4.34
CA TYR A 79 -5.14 -16.15 -4.26
C TYR A 79 -4.45 -16.20 -2.90
#